data_AF-A0A2T7PKM1-F1
#
_entry.id   AF-A0A2T7PKM1-F1
#
_cell.length_a   1.000
_cell.length_b   1.000
_cell.length_c   1.000
_cell.angle_alpha   90.00
_cell.angle_beta   90.00
_cell.angle_gamma   90.00
#
_symmetry.space_group_name_H-M   'P 1'
#
loop_
_entity.id
_entity.type
_entity.pdbx_description
1 polymer ?
#
loop_
_entity_poly.entity_id
_entity_poly.type
_entity_poly.pdbx_seq_one_letter_code
_entity_poly.pdbx_strand_id
1 'polypeptide(L)'
;MQHLVKERGEEHKWIIDSAATADYNVGCPPDRRTIQVLEKNGIKGYKHKARLITDEDFNTFDMIFGMDHANISSLAWNPLMKSLPNACDALQPTFVLPATEAFDPFNTTL
;
A
#
# COMPACT_ATOMS: atom_id res chain seq x y z
N MET A 1 6.69 5.28 3.52
CA MET A 1 7.62 5.59 2.41
C MET A 1 7.79 7.08 2.14
N GLN A 2 6.71 7.87 2.03
CA GLN A 2 6.79 9.33 1.76
C GLN A 2 7.80 10.08 2.64
N HIS A 3 7.83 9.80 3.95
CA HIS A 3 8.79 10.40 4.88
C HIS A 3 10.25 10.17 4.46
N LEU A 4 10.63 8.94 4.07
CA LEU A 4 12.00 8.60 3.67
C LEU A 4 12.40 9.27 2.36
N VAL A 5 11.48 9.36 1.40
CA VAL A 5 11.73 10.05 0.12
C VAL A 5 11.95 11.54 0.35
N LYS A 6 11.18 12.13 1.27
CA LYS A 6 11.34 13.53 1.69
C LYS A 6 12.67 13.76 2.39
N GLU A 7 13.07 12.91 3.31
CA GLU A 7 14.39 13.00 3.96
C GLU A 7 15.55 12.91 2.98
N ARG A 8 15.37 12.19 1.86
CA ARG A 8 16.36 12.08 0.78
C ARG A 8 16.28 13.21 -0.25
N GLY A 9 15.27 14.09 -0.18
CA GLY A 9 15.06 15.17 -1.14
C GLY A 9 14.63 14.70 -2.54
N GLU A 10 14.04 13.50 -2.65
CA GLU A 10 13.69 12.87 -3.94
C GLU A 10 12.19 12.90 -4.24
N GLU A 11 11.42 13.79 -3.59
CA GLU A 11 9.96 13.89 -3.75
C GLU A 11 9.53 14.14 -5.20
N HIS A 12 10.39 14.72 -6.03
CA HIS A 12 10.15 14.98 -7.45
C HIS A 12 10.29 13.74 -8.35
N LYS A 13 10.83 12.64 -7.82
CA LYS A 13 11.04 11.39 -8.59
C LYS A 13 9.99 10.33 -8.32
N TRP A 14 9.22 10.47 -7.24
CA TRP A 14 8.36 9.41 -6.73
C TRP A 14 6.93 9.91 -6.53
N ILE A 15 5.97 9.16 -7.07
CA ILE A 15 4.56 9.27 -6.74
C ILE A 15 4.25 8.11 -5.79
N ILE A 16 3.80 8.42 -4.57
CA ILE A 16 3.53 7.41 -3.54
C ILE A 16 2.13 7.62 -2.98
N ASP A 17 1.32 6.57 -3.05
CA ASP A 17 -0.03 6.56 -2.52
C ASP A 17 -0.37 5.18 -1.91
N SER A 18 -1.51 5.08 -1.23
CA SER A 18 -2.07 3.82 -0.72
C SER A 18 -3.56 3.72 -1.00
N ALA A 19 -4.02 2.52 -1.33
CA ALA A 19 -5.41 2.21 -1.63
C ALA A 19 -5.83 0.91 -0.95
N ALA A 20 -7.10 0.79 -0.61
CA ALA A 20 -7.71 -0.42 -0.08
C ALA A 20 -8.22 -1.30 -1.23
N THR A 21 -8.17 -2.62 -1.04
CA THR A 21 -8.81 -3.59 -1.94
C THR A 21 -10.30 -3.77 -1.66
N ALA A 22 -10.80 -3.22 -0.55
CA ALA A 22 -12.20 -3.26 -0.13
C ALA A 22 -12.67 -1.89 0.35
N ASP A 23 -13.97 -1.63 0.27
CA ASP A 23 -14.58 -0.31 0.42
C ASP A 23 -14.92 0.08 1.88
N TYR A 24 -14.79 -0.85 2.82
CA TYR A 24 -15.21 -0.70 4.22
C TYR A 24 -14.74 0.60 4.91
N ASN A 25 -13.58 1.11 4.52
CA ASN A 25 -12.95 2.28 5.15
C ASN A 25 -12.80 3.48 4.20
N VAL A 26 -13.40 3.47 3.01
CA VAL A 26 -13.24 4.56 2.05
C VAL A 26 -13.70 5.89 2.65
N GLY A 27 -12.85 6.91 2.55
CA GLY A 27 -13.06 8.24 3.12
C GLY A 27 -12.64 8.38 4.59
N CYS A 28 -12.41 7.27 5.30
CA CYS A 28 -11.98 7.29 6.69
C CYS A 28 -10.53 7.80 6.82
N PRO A 29 -10.21 8.54 7.90
CA PRO A 29 -8.83 8.85 8.25
C PRO A 29 -8.07 7.56 8.65
N PRO A 30 -6.74 7.60 8.74
CA PRO A 30 -5.94 6.48 9.19
C PRO A 30 -6.35 6.10 10.62
N ASP A 31 -6.26 4.82 10.95
CA ASP A 31 -6.58 4.34 12.28
C ASP A 31 -5.77 5.07 13.36
N ARG A 32 -6.40 5.33 14.49
CA ARG A 32 -5.78 6.06 15.60
C ARG A 32 -4.50 5.37 16.08
N ARG A 33 -4.43 4.04 16.06
CA ARG A 33 -3.23 3.28 16.47
C ARG A 33 -2.09 3.53 15.50
N THR A 34 -2.37 3.59 14.20
CA THR A 34 -1.39 3.96 13.17
C THR A 34 -0.85 5.38 13.40
N ILE A 35 -1.73 6.35 13.67
CA ILE A 35 -1.30 7.74 13.95
C ILE A 35 -0.37 7.79 15.16
N GLN A 36 -0.71 7.09 16.25
CA GLN A 36 0.12 7.05 17.47
C GLN A 36 1.51 6.47 17.21
N VAL A 37 1.60 5.40 16.41
CA VAL A 37 2.89 4.79 16.05
C VAL A 37 3.71 5.75 15.19
N LEU A 38 3.10 6.42 14.21
CA LEU A 38 3.78 7.41 13.38
C LEU A 38 4.32 8.58 14.21
N GLU A 39 3.51 9.13 15.10
CA GLU A 39 3.92 10.22 15.99
C GLU A 39 5.06 9.82 16.92
N LYS A 40 5.03 8.60 17.48
CA LYS A 40 6.11 8.06 18.32
C LYS A 40 7.44 7.96 17.58
N ASN A 41 7.39 7.74 16.26
CA ASN A 41 8.57 7.69 15.39
C ASN A 41 8.92 9.06 14.77
N GLY A 42 8.34 10.16 15.26
CA GLY A 42 8.65 11.51 14.77
C GLY A 42 7.99 11.89 13.45
N ILE A 43 7.16 11.01 12.86
CA ILE A 43 6.43 11.27 11.62
C ILE A 43 5.14 12.01 11.97
N LYS A 44 5.17 13.34 11.83
CA LYS A 44 4.04 14.22 12.16
C LYS A 44 3.32 14.71 10.91
N GLY A 45 2.02 14.98 11.05
CA GLY A 45 1.22 15.57 9.98
C GLY A 45 0.86 14.61 8.85
N TYR A 46 0.90 13.29 9.12
CA TYR A 46 0.41 12.29 8.18
C TYR A 46 -1.07 12.49 7.93
N LYS A 47 -1.41 12.87 6.70
CA LYS A 47 -2.78 13.05 6.23
C LYS A 47 -2.99 12.12 5.06
N HIS A 48 -3.76 11.07 5.28
CA HIS A 48 -4.20 10.17 4.25
C HIS A 48 -5.69 9.91 4.45
N LYS A 49 -6.41 9.62 3.37
CA LYS A 49 -7.78 9.13 3.44
C LYS A 49 -7.81 7.84 2.67
N ALA A 50 -8.38 6.81 3.29
CA ALA A 50 -8.54 5.55 2.60
C ALA A 50 -9.38 5.77 1.32
N ARG A 51 -8.89 5.22 0.22
CA ARG A 51 -9.56 5.21 -1.07
C ARG A 51 -9.56 3.79 -1.60
N LEU A 52 -10.52 3.46 -2.46
CA LEU A 52 -10.54 2.17 -3.13
C LEU A 52 -9.52 2.18 -4.27
N ILE A 53 -8.90 1.03 -4.53
CA ILE A 53 -8.13 0.85 -5.75
C ILE A 53 -9.06 0.89 -6.96
N THR A 54 -8.59 1.50 -8.04
CA THR A 54 -9.32 1.69 -9.29
C THR A 54 -8.52 1.13 -10.46
N ASP A 55 -9.19 0.89 -11.58
CA ASP A 55 -8.52 0.44 -12.82
C ASP A 55 -7.46 1.45 -13.32
N GLU A 56 -7.62 2.73 -13.01
CA GLU A 56 -6.66 3.79 -13.35
C GLU A 56 -5.36 3.68 -12.55
N ASP A 57 -5.39 3.14 -11.33
CA ASP A 57 -4.18 2.92 -10.53
C ASP A 57 -3.23 1.93 -11.22
N PHE A 58 -3.77 0.92 -11.89
CA PHE A 58 -2.96 -0.03 -12.66
C PHE A 58 -2.34 0.56 -13.92
N ASN A 59 -2.80 1.72 -14.39
CA ASN A 59 -2.19 2.44 -15.50
C ASN A 59 -1.24 3.55 -15.03
N THR A 60 -1.42 4.04 -13.80
CA THR A 60 -0.70 5.19 -13.26
C THR A 60 0.56 4.79 -12.48
N PHE A 61 0.52 3.65 -11.78
CA PHE A 61 1.61 3.20 -10.91
C PHE A 61 2.43 2.10 -11.56
N ASP A 62 3.76 2.26 -11.54
CA ASP A 62 4.70 1.23 -12.00
C ASP A 62 4.75 0.02 -11.06
N MET A 63 4.44 0.24 -9.77
CA MET A 63 4.52 -0.77 -8.72
C MET A 63 3.33 -0.67 -7.76
N ILE A 64 2.68 -1.80 -7.51
CA ILE A 64 1.59 -1.94 -6.54
C ILE A 64 1.97 -3.06 -5.57
N PHE A 65 1.97 -2.75 -4.27
CA PHE A 65 2.31 -3.70 -3.22
C PHE A 65 1.05 -4.19 -2.50
N GLY A 66 0.85 -5.51 -2.44
CA GLY A 66 -0.12 -6.13 -1.54
C GLY A 66 0.51 -6.43 -0.18
N MET A 67 -0.19 -6.10 0.90
CA MET A 67 0.35 -6.27 2.27
C MET A 67 0.22 -7.71 2.78
N ASP A 68 -0.78 -8.45 2.28
CA ASP A 68 -1.02 -9.85 2.60
C ASP A 68 -1.42 -10.67 1.36
N HIS A 69 -1.56 -11.98 1.53
CA HIS A 69 -1.97 -12.89 0.45
C HIS A 69 -3.37 -12.61 -0.09
N ALA A 70 -4.30 -12.12 0.74
CA ALA A 70 -5.66 -11.81 0.32
C ALA A 70 -5.70 -10.56 -0.57
N ASN A 71 -4.92 -9.53 -0.25
CA ASN A 71 -4.73 -8.36 -1.09
C ASN A 71 -4.06 -8.76 -2.41
N ILE A 72 -2.97 -9.52 -2.37
CA ILE A 72 -2.27 -9.96 -3.59
C ILE A 72 -3.21 -10.77 -4.48
N SER A 73 -3.95 -11.71 -3.90
CA SER A 73 -4.96 -12.47 -4.64
C SER A 73 -5.98 -11.53 -5.28
N SER A 74 -6.58 -10.64 -4.49
CA SER A 74 -7.58 -9.66 -4.97
C SER A 74 -7.07 -8.80 -6.12
N LEU A 75 -5.79 -8.39 -6.08
CA LEU A 75 -5.14 -7.62 -7.15
C LEU A 75 -4.89 -8.48 -8.39
N ALA A 76 -4.42 -9.72 -8.22
CA ALA A 76 -4.11 -10.65 -9.30
C ALA A 76 -5.34 -11.10 -10.11
N TRP A 77 -6.55 -11.01 -9.52
CA TRP A 77 -7.81 -11.23 -10.24
C TRP A 77 -8.12 -10.12 -11.25
N ASN A 78 -7.56 -8.91 -11.11
CA ASN A 78 -7.81 -7.82 -12.05
C ASN A 78 -7.06 -8.08 -13.38
N PRO A 79 -7.75 -8.13 -14.54
CA PRO A 79 -7.11 -8.34 -15.85
C PRO A 79 -6.01 -7.32 -16.17
N LEU A 80 -6.12 -6.09 -15.67
CA LEU A 80 -5.17 -5.01 -15.93
C LEU A 80 -3.82 -5.23 -15.23
N MET A 81 -3.80 -5.95 -14.10
CA MET A 81 -2.54 -6.38 -13.47
C MET A 81 -1.69 -7.20 -14.43
N LYS A 82 -2.28 -7.99 -15.34
CA LYS A 82 -1.53 -8.83 -16.29
C LYS A 82 -0.92 -8.03 -17.44
N SER A 83 -1.34 -6.77 -17.63
CA SER A 83 -0.84 -5.89 -18.69
C SER A 83 0.30 -4.97 -18.24
N LEU A 84 0.54 -4.88 -16.93
CA LEU A 84 1.63 -4.11 -16.37
C LEU A 84 2.98 -4.77 -16.71
N PRO A 85 3.92 -4.06 -17.36
CA PRO A 85 5.17 -4.64 -17.86
C PRO A 85 6.04 -5.28 -16.76
N ASN A 86 5.88 -4.85 -15.50
CA ASN A 86 6.62 -5.36 -14.34
C ASN A 86 5.75 -6.13 -13.33
N ALA A 87 4.46 -6.34 -13.62
CA ALA A 87 3.58 -7.05 -12.70
C ALA A 87 3.92 -8.54 -12.58
N CYS A 88 4.48 -9.14 -13.63
CA CYS A 88 4.92 -10.53 -13.59
C CYS A 88 6.10 -10.71 -12.62
N ASP A 89 6.99 -9.72 -12.49
CA ASP A 89 8.13 -9.73 -11.56
C ASP A 89 7.74 -9.36 -10.12
N ALA A 90 6.72 -8.51 -9.93
CA ALA A 90 6.14 -8.23 -8.60
C ALA A 90 5.29 -9.41 -8.05
N LEU A 91 4.81 -10.28 -8.94
CA LEU A 91 4.19 -11.57 -8.61
C LEU A 91 5.21 -12.71 -8.51
N GLN A 92 6.49 -12.47 -8.82
CA GLN A 92 7.51 -13.44 -8.46
C GLN A 92 7.77 -13.37 -6.96
N PRO A 93 7.87 -14.53 -6.27
CA PRO A 93 8.12 -14.60 -4.83
C PRO A 93 9.46 -13.99 -4.38
N THR A 94 10.22 -13.38 -5.28
CA THR A 94 11.60 -12.90 -5.07
C THR A 94 11.70 -11.43 -4.61
N PHE A 95 10.66 -10.61 -4.80
CA PHE A 95 10.54 -9.30 -4.13
C PHE A 95 9.26 -9.20 -3.30
N VAL A 96 8.83 -10.32 -2.74
CA VAL A 96 8.19 -10.29 -1.44
C VAL A 96 9.34 -9.95 -0.49
N LEU A 97 9.49 -8.67 -0.10
CA LEU A 97 10.10 -8.38 1.21
C LEU A 97 9.44 -9.39 2.15
N PRO A 98 10.19 -10.26 2.88
CA PRO A 98 9.57 -11.27 3.70
C PRO A 98 8.53 -10.56 4.54
N ALA A 99 7.27 -10.74 4.16
CA ALA A 99 6.16 -10.32 4.96
C ALA A 99 6.23 -11.32 6.11
N THR A 100 7.09 -11.05 7.09
CA THR A 100 6.60 -11.13 8.46
C THR A 100 5.26 -10.44 8.39
N GLU A 101 4.18 -11.23 8.37
CA GLU A 101 2.80 -10.78 8.14
C GLU A 101 2.71 -9.36 8.64
N ALA A 102 2.54 -8.39 7.74
CA ALA A 102 2.48 -7.01 8.16
C ALA A 102 1.34 -6.96 9.16
N PHE A 103 1.67 -6.81 10.44
CA PHE A 103 0.76 -7.09 11.54
C PHE A 103 -0.53 -6.33 11.27
N ASP A 104 -1.59 -7.05 10.90
CA ASP A 104 -2.89 -6.46 10.71
C ASP A 104 -3.46 -6.27 12.11
N PRO A 105 -3.52 -5.04 12.63
CA PRO A 105 -3.97 -4.81 13.98
C PRO A 105 -5.49 -5.03 14.12
N PHE A 106 -6.19 -5.37 13.03
CA PHE A 106 -7.62 -5.70 12.99
C PHE A 106 -7.89 -7.19 12.80
N ASN A 107 -6.93 -7.98 12.28
CA ASN A 107 -7.10 -9.42 12.13
C ASN A 107 -6.70 -10.15 13.42
N THR A 108 -7.56 -10.06 14.44
CA THR A 108 -7.46 -10.85 15.67
C THR A 108 -8.21 -12.16 15.52
N THR A 109 -7.73 -13.08 14.69
CA THR A 109 -8.11 -14.50 14.85
C THR A 109 -7.30 -15.08 16.01
N LEU A 110 -8.03 -15.55 17.05
CA LEU A 110 -7.52 -16.34 18.17
C LEU A 110 -6.95 -17.68 17.70
#